data_AF-A0A9X0DGV7-F1
#
_entry.id   AF-A0A9X0DGV7-F1
#
_cell.length_a   1.000
_cell.length_b   1.000
_cell.length_c   1.000
_cell.angle_alpha   90.00
_cell.angle_beta   90.00
_cell.angle_gamma   90.00
#
_symmetry.space_group_name_H-M   'P 1'
#
loop_
_entity.id
_entity.type
_entity.pdbx_description
1 polymer ?
#
loop_
_entity_poly.entity_id
_entity_poly.type
_entity_poly.pdbx_seq_one_letter_code
_entity_poly.pdbx_strand_id
1 'polypeptide(L)'
;MSCLRHPLTLFSLSPHPENERAKRTVAHPDNHHYVSQLSNGVEALDIGFHIRGKSSTTLATLGRGAEADIFVEGCSIARVQCSFEIDLDTNVVMFFDRSHGCTTQISGENATPFEYERV
;
A
#
# COMPACT_ATOMS: atom_id res chain seq x y z
N MET A 1 5.11 -7.14 -20.68
CA MET A 1 5.71 -5.81 -20.90
C MET A 1 6.17 -5.33 -19.53
N SER A 2 7.48 -5.21 -19.27
CA SER A 2 7.95 -4.69 -18.00
C SER A 2 7.60 -3.20 -17.93
N CYS A 3 6.63 -2.83 -17.09
CA CYS A 3 6.32 -1.43 -16.87
C CYS A 3 7.46 -0.84 -16.04
N LEU A 4 8.17 0.13 -16.61
CA LEU A 4 9.20 0.88 -15.89
C LEU A 4 8.55 1.60 -14.72
N ARG A 5 9.19 1.52 -13.54
CA ARG A 5 8.78 2.26 -12.35
C ARG A 5 8.52 3.72 -12.67
N HIS A 6 7.40 4.26 -12.19
CA HIS A 6 7.06 5.65 -12.45
C HIS A 6 8.10 6.61 -11.82
N PRO A 7 8.50 7.72 -12.49
CA PRO A 7 9.54 8.62 -11.99
C PRO A 7 9.19 9.33 -10.67
N LEU A 8 7.91 9.38 -10.31
CA LEU A 8 7.40 9.94 -9.05
C LEU A 8 7.09 8.88 -7.99
N THR A 9 7.58 7.65 -8.15
CA THR A 9 7.51 6.61 -7.12
C THR A 9 8.54 6.89 -6.03
N LEU A 10 8.10 6.92 -4.77
CA LEU A 10 8.96 7.11 -3.60
C LEU A 10 9.46 5.78 -3.04
N PHE A 11 8.58 4.78 -2.98
CA PHE A 11 8.90 3.42 -2.56
C PHE A 11 7.95 2.42 -3.20
N SER A 12 8.27 1.13 -3.13
CA SER A 12 7.42 0.07 -3.66
C SER A 12 7.06 -0.94 -2.56
N LEU A 13 5.84 -1.45 -2.59
CA LEU A 13 5.36 -2.52 -1.72
C LEU A 13 5.51 -3.86 -2.44
N SER A 14 6.48 -4.65 -2.02
CA SER A 14 6.64 -6.02 -2.49
C SER A 14 5.78 -6.98 -1.66
N PRO A 15 5.08 -7.94 -2.27
CA PRO A 15 4.30 -8.92 -1.53
C PRO A 15 5.22 -9.87 -0.76
N HIS A 16 4.85 -10.25 0.46
CA HIS A 16 5.58 -11.27 1.20
C HIS A 16 5.53 -12.62 0.45
N PRO A 17 6.65 -13.37 0.32
CA PRO A 17 6.70 -14.59 -0.50
C PRO A 17 5.69 -15.67 -0.11
N GLU A 18 5.29 -15.73 1.16
CA GLU A 18 4.35 -16.72 1.68
C GLU A 18 2.90 -16.21 1.73
N ASN A 19 2.66 -14.94 1.37
CA ASN A 19 1.34 -14.33 1.42
C ASN A 19 0.68 -14.32 0.04
N GLU A 20 -0.05 -15.39 -0.28
CA GLU A 20 -0.77 -15.52 -1.55
C GLU A 20 -1.80 -14.40 -1.79
N ARG A 21 -2.41 -13.86 -0.72
CA ARG A 21 -3.34 -12.74 -0.86
C ARG A 21 -2.61 -11.48 -1.29
N ALA A 22 -1.44 -11.20 -0.74
CA ALA A 22 -0.61 -10.07 -1.16
C ALA A 22 -0.17 -10.21 -2.63
N LYS A 23 0.23 -11.40 -3.07
CA LYS A 23 0.55 -11.66 -4.49
C LYS A 23 -0.64 -11.40 -5.41
N ARG A 24 -1.84 -11.86 -5.03
CA ARG A 24 -3.07 -11.58 -5.78
C ARG A 24 -3.41 -10.09 -5.82
N THR A 25 -3.18 -9.36 -4.74
CA THR A 25 -3.34 -7.89 -4.72
C THR A 25 -2.45 -7.25 -5.78
N VAL A 26 -1.17 -7.62 -5.85
CA VAL A 26 -0.25 -7.06 -6.88
C VAL A 26 -0.72 -7.44 -8.28
N ALA A 27 -1.10 -8.70 -8.50
CA ALA A 27 -1.55 -9.19 -9.81
C ALA A 27 -2.99 -8.76 -10.18
N HIS A 28 -3.69 -8.00 -9.33
CA HIS A 28 -5.08 -7.65 -9.57
C HIS A 28 -5.21 -6.67 -10.75
N PRO A 29 -6.15 -6.88 -11.69
CA PRO A 29 -6.30 -6.00 -12.85
C PRO A 29 -6.48 -4.52 -12.50
N ASP A 30 -7.22 -4.21 -11.44
CA ASP A 30 -7.45 -2.82 -11.02
C ASP A 30 -6.16 -2.11 -10.56
N ASN A 31 -5.14 -2.86 -10.15
CA ASN A 31 -3.88 -2.32 -9.65
C ASN A 31 -2.79 -2.21 -10.70
N HIS A 32 -2.99 -2.73 -11.93
CA HIS A 32 -1.93 -2.87 -12.93
C HIS A 32 -1.21 -1.56 -13.27
N HIS A 33 -1.90 -0.41 -13.16
CA HIS A 33 -1.34 0.91 -13.41
C HIS A 33 -0.29 1.34 -12.39
N TYR A 34 -0.25 0.70 -11.22
CA TYR A 34 0.68 0.97 -10.14
C TYR A 34 1.71 -0.16 -9.97
N VAL A 35 1.75 -1.14 -10.88
CA VAL A 35 2.66 -2.28 -10.75
C VAL A 35 3.91 -2.06 -11.58
N SER A 36 5.07 -2.20 -10.94
CA SER A 36 6.37 -2.26 -11.60
C SER A 36 7.14 -3.53 -11.21
N GLN A 37 8.15 -3.89 -12.00
CA GLN A 37 9.03 -5.00 -11.68
C GLN A 37 10.30 -4.47 -11.00
N LEU A 38 10.60 -4.99 -9.81
CA LEU A 38 11.83 -4.73 -9.09
C LEU A 38 13.04 -5.38 -9.80
N SER A 39 14.26 -4.97 -9.45
CA SER A 39 15.49 -5.49 -10.06
C SER A 39 15.70 -6.99 -9.89
N ASN A 40 15.08 -7.58 -8.86
CA ASN A 40 15.07 -9.01 -8.59
C ASN A 40 13.95 -9.77 -9.32
N GLY A 41 13.20 -9.10 -10.20
CA GLY A 41 12.10 -9.68 -10.97
C GLY A 41 10.75 -9.74 -10.24
N VAL A 42 10.67 -9.34 -8.98
CA VAL A 42 9.43 -9.35 -8.20
C VAL A 42 8.54 -8.17 -8.60
N GLU A 43 7.27 -8.43 -8.88
CA GLU A 43 6.27 -7.37 -9.08
C GLU A 43 5.91 -6.71 -7.75
N ALA A 44 5.80 -5.38 -7.76
CA ALA A 44 5.52 -4.57 -6.59
C ALA A 44 4.60 -3.41 -6.93
N LEU A 45 3.87 -2.92 -5.91
CA LEU A 45 3.03 -1.74 -6.04
C LEU A 45 3.88 -0.49 -5.79
N ASP A 46 3.95 0.39 -6.77
CA ASP A 46 4.62 1.67 -6.69
C ASP A 46 3.77 2.67 -5.91
N ILE A 47 4.36 3.30 -4.89
CA ILE A 47 3.71 4.31 -4.05
C ILE A 47 4.42 5.64 -4.23
N GLY A 48 3.66 6.71 -4.51
CA GLY A 48 4.22 8.05 -4.64
C GLY A 48 3.23 9.06 -5.21
N PHE A 49 3.72 10.25 -5.54
CA PHE A 49 2.89 11.41 -5.96
C PHE A 49 2.16 11.24 -7.31
N HIS A 50 2.39 10.13 -8.02
CA HIS A 50 1.69 9.82 -9.27
C HIS A 50 0.32 9.19 -9.06
N ILE A 51 0.09 8.60 -7.89
CA ILE A 51 -1.22 8.11 -7.50
C ILE A 51 -2.08 9.33 -7.21
N ARG A 52 -3.20 9.46 -7.93
CA ARG A 52 -4.10 10.60 -7.80
C ARG A 52 -4.92 10.50 -6.51
N GLY A 53 -4.27 10.79 -5.39
CA GLY A 53 -4.91 10.87 -4.08
C GLY A 53 -5.86 12.08 -3.98
N LYS A 54 -6.80 12.00 -3.02
CA LYS A 54 -7.75 13.09 -2.70
C LYS A 54 -7.09 14.31 -2.02
N SER A 55 -5.82 14.22 -1.64
CA SER A 55 -5.05 15.29 -0.98
C SER A 55 -3.62 15.34 -1.51
N SER A 56 -2.92 16.46 -1.31
CA SER A 56 -1.50 16.63 -1.68
C SER A 56 -0.52 15.85 -0.80
N THR A 57 -0.97 15.34 0.35
CA THR A 57 -0.13 14.63 1.32
C THR A 57 -0.41 13.13 1.35
N THR A 58 -1.48 12.66 0.71
CA THR A 58 -1.80 11.23 0.62
C THR A 58 -1.09 10.62 -0.58
N LEU A 59 -0.18 9.67 -0.32
CA LEU A 59 0.56 8.96 -1.36
C LEU A 59 -0.21 7.78 -1.94
N ALA A 60 -0.96 7.06 -1.10
CA ALA A 60 -1.86 6.00 -1.53
C ALA A 60 -2.83 5.61 -0.43
N THR A 61 -4.02 5.17 -0.83
CA THR A 61 -4.98 4.46 0.01
C THR A 61 -5.15 3.02 -0.47
N LEU A 62 -5.25 2.08 0.47
CA LEU A 62 -5.46 0.66 0.18
C LEU A 62 -6.80 0.22 0.78
N GLY A 63 -7.60 -0.55 0.05
CA GLY A 63 -8.87 -1.08 0.55
C GLY A 63 -9.71 -1.75 -0.51
N ARG A 64 -10.90 -2.23 -0.14
CA ARG A 64 -11.82 -2.93 -1.07
C ARG A 64 -12.79 -2.01 -1.80
N GLY A 65 -12.81 -0.73 -1.47
CA GLY A 65 -13.79 0.22 -2.01
C GLY A 65 -13.29 0.86 -3.30
N ALA A 66 -14.21 1.29 -4.17
CA ALA A 66 -13.89 2.09 -5.36
C ALA A 66 -13.25 3.46 -5.06
N GLU A 67 -13.14 3.82 -3.78
CA GLU A 67 -12.49 5.04 -3.31
C GLU A 67 -11.04 4.83 -2.86
N ALA A 68 -10.58 3.58 -2.79
CA ALA A 68 -9.18 3.27 -2.53
C ALA A 68 -8.39 3.34 -3.84
N ASP A 69 -7.18 3.88 -3.78
CA ASP A 69 -6.29 3.95 -4.93
C ASP A 69 -5.82 2.55 -5.35
N ILE A 70 -5.50 1.71 -4.36
CA ILE A 70 -5.06 0.34 -4.54
C ILE A 70 -6.13 -0.60 -3.99
N PHE A 71 -6.66 -1.44 -4.87
CA PHE A 71 -7.67 -2.42 -4.53
C PHE A 71 -7.08 -3.61 -3.78
N VAL A 72 -7.68 -3.98 -2.64
CA VAL A 72 -7.33 -5.17 -1.86
C VAL A 72 -8.56 -6.02 -1.63
N GLU A 73 -8.54 -7.26 -2.10
CA GLU A 73 -9.67 -8.16 -2.02
C GLU A 73 -9.87 -8.75 -0.60
N GLY A 74 -11.11 -8.69 -0.11
CA GLY A 74 -11.55 -9.40 1.09
C GLY A 74 -12.74 -8.74 1.77
N CYS A 75 -13.73 -9.53 2.19
CA CYS A 75 -14.91 -9.01 2.89
C CYS A 75 -14.58 -8.36 4.24
N SER A 76 -13.50 -8.78 4.89
CA SER A 76 -12.99 -8.23 6.15
C SER A 76 -12.15 -6.96 5.98
N ILE A 77 -11.82 -6.57 4.74
CA ILE A 77 -11.06 -5.36 4.44
C ILE A 77 -12.03 -4.17 4.40
N ALA A 78 -11.69 -3.04 5.01
CA ALA A 78 -12.50 -1.84 4.95
C ALA A 78 -12.48 -1.21 3.54
N ARG A 79 -13.44 -0.31 3.25
CA ARG A 79 -13.48 0.43 1.96
C ARG A 79 -12.16 1.17 1.72
N VAL A 80 -11.65 1.81 2.77
CA VAL A 80 -10.27 2.27 2.90
C VAL A 80 -9.74 1.65 4.19
N GLN A 81 -8.81 0.72 4.08
CA GLN A 81 -8.21 -0.02 5.19
C GLN A 81 -7.05 0.76 5.81
N CYS A 82 -6.16 1.28 4.98
CA CYS A 82 -5.00 2.03 5.43
C CYS A 82 -4.55 3.03 4.37
N SER A 83 -3.66 3.94 4.77
CA SER A 83 -3.06 4.93 3.88
C SER A 83 -1.58 5.13 4.16
N PHE A 84 -0.85 5.48 3.10
CA PHE A 84 0.47 6.09 3.20
C PHE A 84 0.34 7.59 2.98
N GLU A 85 0.85 8.37 3.92
CA GLU A 85 0.78 9.83 3.91
C GLU A 85 2.15 10.41 4.19
N ILE A 86 2.47 11.52 3.56
CA ILE A 86 3.74 12.22 3.75
C ILE A 86 3.52 13.53 4.47
N ASP A 87 4.31 13.77 5.50
CA ASP A 87 4.50 15.10 6.06
C ASP A 87 5.51 15.86 5.17
N LEU A 88 5.06 16.95 4.54
CA LEU A 88 5.88 17.70 3.59
C LEU A 88 6.96 18.55 4.26
N ASP A 89 6.83 18.85 5.57
CA ASP A 89 7.83 19.61 6.30
C ASP A 89 9.00 18.70 6.71
N THR A 90 8.69 17.46 7.11
CA THR A 90 9.70 16.50 7.59
C THR A 90 10.12 15.47 6.53
N ASN A 91 9.36 15.33 5.45
CA ASN A 91 9.46 14.26 4.44
C ASN A 91 9.31 12.84 5.01
N VAL A 92 8.72 12.70 6.21
CA VAL A 92 8.45 11.40 6.81
C VAL A 92 7.18 10.82 6.21
N VAL A 93 7.27 9.58 5.72
CA VAL A 93 6.10 8.80 5.30
C VAL A 93 5.54 8.06 6.51
N MET A 94 4.27 8.30 6.79
CA MET A 94 3.49 7.68 7.85
C MET A 94 2.53 6.64 7.25
N PHE A 95 2.36 5.54 7.96
CA PHE A 95 1.36 4.52 7.65
C PHE A 95 0.22 4.64 8.65
N PHE A 96 -1.00 4.87 8.17
CA PHE A 96 -2.18 5.07 9.01
C PHE A 96 -3.17 3.93 8.82
N ASP A 97 -3.71 3.43 9.94
CA ASP A 97 -4.94 2.66 9.91
C ASP A 97 -6.13 3.60 9.63
N ARG A 98 -6.94 3.24 8.65
CA ARG A 98 -8.17 3.96 8.26
C ARG A 98 -9.41 3.08 8.43
N SER A 99 -9.24 1.84 8.87
CA SER A 99 -10.33 0.92 9.15
C SER A 99 -11.09 1.33 10.42
N HIS A 100 -12.40 1.06 10.44
CA HIS A 100 -13.23 1.43 11.60
C HIS A 100 -12.92 0.61 12.85
N GLY A 101 -12.38 -0.60 12.70
CA GLY A 101 -12.07 -1.53 13.80
C GLY A 101 -10.60 -1.52 14.24
N CYS A 102 -9.80 -0.57 13.73
CA CYS A 102 -8.35 -0.55 13.91
C CYS A 102 -7.68 -1.89 13.58
N THR A 103 -8.12 -2.55 12.50
CA THR A 103 -7.74 -3.94 12.20
C THR A 103 -6.43 -4.06 11.42
N THR A 104 -5.77 -2.95 11.11
CA THR A 104 -4.48 -2.97 10.41
C THR A 104 -3.37 -3.35 11.38
N GLN A 105 -2.56 -4.34 11.01
CA GLN A 105 -1.44 -4.82 11.82
C GLN A 105 -0.11 -4.61 11.07
N ILE A 106 0.96 -4.38 11.83
CA ILE A 106 2.32 -4.26 11.31
C ILE A 106 3.14 -5.38 11.96
N SER A 107 3.88 -6.12 11.14
CA SER A 107 4.69 -7.26 11.58
C SER A 107 6.09 -7.20 10.97
N GLY A 108 7.09 -7.72 11.68
CA GLY A 108 8.48 -7.78 11.24
C GLY A 108 9.45 -7.57 12.40
N GLU A 109 10.73 -7.89 12.18
CA GLU A 109 11.77 -7.86 13.22
C GLU A 109 11.89 -6.50 13.94
N ASN A 110 11.64 -5.40 13.22
CA ASN A 110 11.69 -4.03 13.75
C ASN A 110 10.35 -3.30 13.63
N ALA A 111 9.24 -4.04 13.53
CA ALA A 111 7.92 -3.44 13.46
C ALA A 111 7.49 -2.92 14.83
N THR A 112 7.04 -1.67 14.88
CA THR A 112 6.28 -1.16 16.03
C THR A 112 4.80 -1.35 15.73
N PRO A 113 4.05 -2.14 16.52
CA PRO A 113 2.63 -2.30 16.30
C PRO A 113 1.89 -0.98 16.59
N PHE A 114 0.72 -0.78 15.98
CA PHE A 114 -0.11 0.40 16.23
C PHE A 114 -0.55 0.51 17.70
N GLU A 115 -0.74 -0.63 18.37
CA GLU A 115 -1.02 -0.74 19.81
C GLU A 115 -0.10 -1.81 20.39
N TYR A 116 0.52 -1.54 21.54
CA TYR A 116 1.51 -2.43 22.18
C TYR A 116 0.95 -3.84 22.51
N GLU A 117 -0.37 -3.99 22.58
CA GLU A 117 -1.06 -5.22 23.01
C GLU A 117 -1.69 -6.04 21.87
N ARG A 118 -1.56 -5.62 20.60
CA ARG A 118 -2.05 -6.42 19.45
C ARG A 118 -0.89 -7.21 18.85
N VAL A 119 -0.77 -8.48 19.24
CA VAL A 119 0.12 -9.49 18.64
C VAL A 119 -0.71 -10.55 17.93
#